data_AF-X2JI38-F1
#
_entry.id   AF-X2JI38-F1
#
_cell.length_a   1.000
_cell.length_b   1.000
_cell.length_c   1.000
_cell.angle_alpha   90.00
_cell.angle_beta   90.00
_cell.angle_gamma   90.00
#
_symmetry.space_group_name_H-M   'P 1'
#
loop_
_entity.id
_entity.type
_entity.pdbx_description
1 polymer ?
#
loop_
_entity_poly.entity_id
_entity_poly.type
_entity_poly.pdbx_seq_one_letter_code
_entity_poly.pdbx_strand_id
1 'polypeptide(L)'
;MIPKRVHIEDLPSENGTYLSALFCREQGCRGLVIPVQTRTLQPDWRCITCENVFPHAKMAKYQDFALNTINNRINSCSVQDMIHFINELCPRFCPSSNYVLIEAKLNVIWRMTRFDHEEYTPEEMGHMDRYREEVLAILHKLGAGECTLKKLITGEIQ
;
A
#
# COMPACT_ATOMS: atom_id res chain seq x y z
N MET A 1 25.89 30.63 0.58
CA MET A 1 25.40 29.50 1.41
C MET A 1 24.15 28.95 0.75
N ILE A 2 24.26 27.81 0.09
CA ILE A 2 23.14 27.10 -0.53
C ILE A 2 22.52 26.21 0.57
N PRO A 3 21.19 26.16 0.75
CA PRO A 3 20.61 25.30 1.77
C PRO A 3 20.91 23.84 1.40
N LYS A 4 21.41 23.06 2.36
CA LYS A 4 21.64 21.62 2.21
C LYS A 4 20.32 20.98 1.77
N ARG A 5 20.30 20.43 0.54
CA ARG A 5 19.25 19.52 0.10
C ARG A 5 19.19 18.38 1.11
N VAL A 6 18.01 18.08 1.63
CA VAL A 6 17.77 16.87 2.42
C VAL A 6 18.31 15.71 1.59
N HIS A 7 19.36 15.06 2.09
CA HIS A 7 19.98 13.91 1.45
C HIS A 7 18.97 12.76 1.44
N ILE A 8 19.16 11.77 0.56
CA ILE A 8 18.40 10.51 0.49
C ILE A 8 18.75 9.64 1.73
N GLU A 9 18.62 10.23 2.91
CA GLU A 9 18.94 9.70 4.23
C GLU A 9 17.66 9.44 5.02
N ASP A 10 16.47 9.46 4.39
CA ASP A 10 15.20 8.99 4.95
C ASP A 10 14.73 7.71 4.21
N LEU A 11 15.41 6.59 4.44
CA LEU A 11 15.22 5.67 5.57
C LEU A 11 13.99 4.76 5.32
N PRO A 12 14.12 3.44 5.53
CA PRO A 12 13.19 2.36 5.14
C PRO A 12 11.67 2.51 5.33
N SER A 13 11.25 3.55 6.03
CA SER A 13 9.87 4.01 6.19
C SER A 13 9.25 4.68 4.96
N GLU A 14 10.03 4.99 3.91
CA GLU A 14 9.53 5.57 2.65
C GLU A 14 8.79 6.91 2.89
N ASN A 15 9.43 7.81 3.64
CA ASN A 15 8.83 9.07 4.13
C ASN A 15 7.55 8.85 4.97
N GLY A 16 7.56 7.81 5.80
CA GLY A 16 6.44 7.45 6.68
C GLY A 16 5.20 6.91 5.96
N THR A 17 5.36 6.46 4.72
CA THR A 17 4.30 5.76 3.96
C THR A 17 4.24 4.27 4.28
N TYR A 18 5.38 3.65 4.62
CA TYR A 18 5.45 2.24 4.97
C TYR A 18 4.88 1.32 3.86
N LEU A 19 5.12 1.66 2.59
CA LEU A 19 4.63 0.90 1.43
C LEU A 19 5.14 -0.54 1.43
N SER A 20 6.38 -0.75 1.87
CA SER A 20 6.99 -2.08 1.95
C SER A 20 6.63 -2.85 3.22
N ALA A 21 6.02 -2.21 4.21
CA ALA A 21 5.87 -2.76 5.55
C ALA A 21 4.96 -4.00 5.62
N LEU A 22 5.25 -4.86 6.59
CA LEU A 22 4.47 -6.04 6.93
C LEU A 22 4.11 -6.05 8.41
N PHE A 23 3.13 -6.85 8.81
CA PHE A 23 2.84 -7.04 10.24
C PHE A 23 3.96 -7.81 10.95
N CYS A 24 4.24 -7.42 12.19
CA CYS A 24 5.11 -8.16 13.07
C CYS A 24 4.58 -9.59 13.29
N ARG A 25 5.52 -10.54 13.34
CA ARG A 25 5.23 -11.96 13.59
C ARG A 25 5.66 -12.42 14.97
N GLU A 26 6.08 -11.48 15.82
CA GLU A 26 6.36 -11.75 17.22
C GLU A 26 5.06 -11.94 18.00
N GLN A 27 5.04 -12.89 18.92
CA GLN A 27 3.85 -13.14 19.75
C GLN A 27 3.53 -11.89 20.59
N GLY A 28 2.27 -11.44 20.55
CA GLY A 28 1.82 -10.27 21.30
C GLY A 28 2.17 -8.91 20.67
N CYS A 29 2.92 -8.87 19.56
CA CYS A 29 3.23 -7.62 18.88
C CYS A 29 2.27 -7.38 17.69
N ARG A 30 1.72 -6.15 17.61
CA ARG A 30 0.91 -5.68 16.47
C ARG A 30 1.62 -4.61 15.62
N GLY A 31 2.94 -4.50 15.79
CA GLY A 31 3.77 -3.50 15.13
C GLY A 31 3.97 -3.75 13.64
N LEU A 32 4.63 -2.79 12.99
CA LEU A 32 5.06 -2.90 11.60
C LEU A 32 6.52 -3.33 11.54
N VAL A 33 6.85 -4.15 10.55
CA VAL A 33 8.19 -4.60 10.24
C VAL A 33 8.59 -4.01 8.90
N ILE A 34 9.73 -3.31 8.88
CA ILE A 34 10.28 -2.63 7.70
C ILE A 34 11.70 -3.13 7.41
N PRO A 35 12.19 -3.03 6.16
CA PRO A 35 13.58 -3.35 5.85
C PRO A 35 14.53 -2.53 6.73
N VAL A 36 15.66 -3.09 7.13
CA VAL A 36 16.75 -2.31 7.73
C VAL A 36 17.50 -1.62 6.60
N GLN A 37 17.93 -0.37 6.81
CA GLN A 37 18.78 0.28 5.83
C GLN A 37 20.16 -0.40 5.82
N THR A 38 20.48 -1.03 4.71
CA THR A 38 21.78 -1.67 4.49
C THR A 38 22.29 -1.31 3.10
N ARG A 39 23.54 -1.68 2.82
CA ARG A 39 24.09 -1.67 1.45
C ARG A 39 23.87 -3.01 0.73
N THR A 40 23.01 -3.88 1.27
CA THR A 40 22.74 -5.22 0.73
C THR A 40 21.40 -5.24 0.00
N LEU A 41 21.30 -6.05 -1.04
CA LEU A 41 20.03 -6.24 -1.79
C LEU A 41 18.98 -7.01 -1.00
N GLN A 42 19.40 -7.73 0.05
CA GLN A 42 18.56 -8.56 0.88
C GLN A 42 18.70 -8.14 2.34
N PRO A 43 18.17 -6.96 2.72
CA PRO A 43 18.23 -6.51 4.11
C PRO A 43 17.35 -7.40 4.98
N ASP A 44 17.82 -7.64 6.20
CA ASP A 44 16.95 -8.07 7.29
C ASP A 44 15.96 -6.96 7.63
N TRP A 45 14.93 -7.32 8.38
CA TRP A 45 13.82 -6.42 8.67
C TRP A 45 13.67 -6.23 10.17
N ARG A 46 13.23 -5.05 10.60
CA ARG A 46 13.07 -4.73 12.03
C ARG A 46 11.66 -4.27 12.32
N CYS A 47 11.08 -4.78 13.41
CA CYS A 47 9.83 -4.26 13.95
C CYS A 47 10.06 -2.89 14.58
N ILE A 48 9.26 -1.89 14.22
CA ILE A 48 9.35 -0.53 14.79
C ILE A 48 8.71 -0.41 16.18
N THR A 49 8.11 -1.50 16.69
CA THR A 49 7.44 -1.52 18.00
C THR A 49 8.18 -2.38 19.02
N CYS A 50 8.55 -3.60 18.67
CA CYS A 50 9.23 -4.53 19.58
C CYS A 50 10.70 -4.76 19.23
N GLU A 51 11.22 -4.06 18.21
CA GLU A 51 12.63 -4.10 17.76
C GLU A 51 13.17 -5.45 17.28
N ASN A 52 12.36 -6.52 17.32
CA ASN A 52 12.76 -7.83 16.81
C ASN A 52 13.17 -7.75 15.33
N VAL A 53 14.25 -8.46 15.03
CA VAL A 53 14.84 -8.56 13.70
C VAL A 53 14.42 -9.87 13.05
N PHE A 54 13.93 -9.78 11.82
CA PHE A 54 13.47 -10.90 11.03
C PHE A 54 14.36 -11.08 9.80
N PRO A 55 14.82 -12.31 9.50
CA PRO A 55 15.64 -12.56 8.33
C PRO A 55 14.93 -12.19 7.02
N HIS A 56 15.68 -11.66 6.05
CA HIS A 56 15.16 -11.35 4.71
C HIS A 56 14.29 -12.48 4.12
N ALA A 57 14.80 -13.72 4.13
CA ALA A 57 14.13 -14.88 3.55
C ALA A 57 12.77 -15.19 4.21
N LYS A 58 12.57 -14.83 5.49
CA LYS A 58 11.29 -14.98 6.18
C LYS A 58 10.31 -13.91 5.72
N MET A 59 10.77 -12.66 5.61
CA MET A 59 9.92 -11.54 5.22
C MET A 59 9.54 -11.57 3.74
N ALA A 60 10.47 -11.97 2.86
CA ALA A 60 10.21 -12.18 1.44
C ALA A 60 9.02 -13.14 1.21
N LYS A 61 8.96 -14.27 1.94
CA LYS A 61 7.82 -15.20 1.85
C LYS A 61 6.48 -14.56 2.22
N TYR A 62 6.46 -13.65 3.20
CA TYR A 62 5.23 -12.94 3.55
C TYR A 62 4.85 -11.89 2.50
N GLN A 63 5.83 -11.22 1.90
CA GLN A 63 5.60 -10.32 0.77
C GLN A 63 5.03 -11.10 -0.42
N ASP A 64 5.66 -12.21 -0.81
CA ASP A 64 5.20 -13.09 -1.89
C ASP A 64 3.80 -13.62 -1.65
N PHE A 65 3.49 -14.02 -0.41
CA PHE A 65 2.15 -14.46 -0.05
C PHE A 65 1.10 -13.36 -0.26
N ALA A 66 1.37 -12.15 0.23
CA ALA A 66 0.43 -11.02 0.07
C ALA A 66 0.26 -10.65 -1.42
N LEU A 67 1.37 -10.55 -2.15
CA LEU A 67 1.40 -10.26 -3.58
C LEU A 67 0.57 -11.27 -4.38
N ASN A 68 0.86 -12.56 -4.22
CA ASN A 68 0.18 -13.61 -4.95
C ASN A 68 -1.32 -13.68 -4.59
N THR A 69 -1.66 -13.55 -3.30
CA THR A 69 -3.05 -13.64 -2.86
C THR A 69 -3.88 -12.48 -3.42
N ILE A 70 -3.36 -11.26 -3.36
CA ILE A 70 -4.06 -10.08 -3.88
C ILE A 70 -4.12 -10.11 -5.40
N ASN A 71 -3.01 -10.34 -6.10
CA ASN A 71 -2.97 -10.32 -7.57
C ASN A 71 -3.86 -11.39 -8.20
N ASN A 72 -3.95 -12.57 -7.59
CA ASN A 72 -4.85 -13.61 -8.06
C ASN A 72 -6.32 -13.16 -7.99
N ARG A 73 -6.69 -12.39 -6.95
CA ARG A 73 -8.04 -11.82 -6.83
C ARG A 73 -8.27 -10.68 -7.81
N ILE A 74 -7.29 -9.78 -7.96
CA ILE A 74 -7.39 -8.63 -8.87
C ILE A 74 -7.83 -9.06 -10.28
N ASN A 75 -7.24 -10.14 -10.77
CA ASN A 75 -7.45 -10.62 -12.14
C ASN A 75 -8.70 -11.49 -12.32
N SER A 76 -9.36 -11.92 -11.25
CA SER A 76 -10.38 -12.99 -11.33
C SER A 76 -11.75 -12.65 -10.75
N CYS A 77 -11.94 -11.52 -10.06
CA CYS A 77 -13.19 -11.23 -9.36
C CYS A 77 -13.89 -9.95 -9.81
N SER A 78 -15.17 -9.83 -9.43
CA SER A 78 -15.97 -8.62 -9.62
C SER A 78 -15.41 -7.45 -8.80
N VAL A 79 -15.86 -6.22 -9.09
CA VAL A 79 -15.51 -5.03 -8.29
C VAL A 79 -16.03 -5.21 -6.85
N GLN A 80 -17.25 -5.71 -6.67
CA GLN A 80 -17.85 -6.01 -5.37
C GLN A 80 -17.02 -6.97 -4.54
N ASP A 81 -16.64 -8.10 -5.14
CA ASP A 81 -15.80 -9.09 -4.46
C ASP A 81 -14.44 -8.50 -4.09
N MET A 82 -13.90 -7.60 -4.93
CA MET A 82 -12.64 -6.94 -4.66
C MET A 82 -12.74 -5.96 -3.50
N ILE A 83 -13.79 -5.15 -3.45
CA ILE A 83 -14.07 -4.25 -2.33
C ILE A 83 -14.20 -5.04 -1.02
N HIS A 84 -15.00 -6.11 -1.02
CA HIS A 84 -15.14 -6.99 0.14
C HIS A 84 -13.79 -7.59 0.55
N PHE A 85 -13.02 -8.11 -0.40
CA PHE A 85 -11.71 -8.70 -0.14
C PHE A 85 -10.71 -7.68 0.45
N ILE A 86 -10.65 -6.47 -0.10
CA ILE A 86 -9.80 -5.38 0.38
C ILE A 86 -10.15 -4.98 1.81
N ASN A 87 -11.44 -4.90 2.15
CA ASN A 87 -11.87 -4.39 3.44
C ASN A 87 -11.85 -5.46 4.55
N GLU A 88 -12.24 -6.69 4.23
CA GLU A 88 -12.44 -7.73 5.25
C GLU A 88 -11.25 -8.68 5.40
N LEU A 89 -10.50 -8.92 4.31
CA LEU A 89 -9.46 -9.95 4.28
C LEU A 89 -8.04 -9.39 4.26
N CYS A 90 -7.76 -8.37 3.44
CA CYS A 90 -6.42 -7.76 3.35
C CYS A 90 -5.84 -7.25 4.68
N PRO A 91 -6.63 -6.64 5.60
CA PRO A 91 -6.10 -6.18 6.88
C PRO A 91 -5.55 -7.28 7.79
N ARG A 92 -5.80 -8.56 7.46
CA ARG A 92 -5.28 -9.71 8.22
C ARG A 92 -3.84 -10.07 7.86
N PHE A 93 -3.33 -9.64 6.70
CA PHE A 93 -2.02 -10.08 6.22
C PHE A 93 -1.07 -8.96 5.80
N CYS A 94 -1.56 -7.76 5.48
CA CYS A 94 -0.69 -6.60 5.23
C CYS A 94 -1.28 -5.28 5.76
N PRO A 95 -0.42 -4.29 6.08
CA PRO A 95 -0.85 -2.94 6.45
C PRO A 95 -1.67 -2.25 5.35
N SER A 96 -2.55 -1.32 5.74
CA SER A 96 -3.42 -0.60 4.79
C SER A 96 -2.67 0.22 3.73
N SER A 97 -1.44 0.62 4.06
CA SER A 97 -0.52 1.37 3.21
C SER A 97 0.39 0.49 2.35
N ASN A 98 0.35 -0.84 2.50
CA ASN A 98 1.23 -1.72 1.76
C ASN A 98 0.99 -1.58 0.24
N TYR A 99 2.07 -1.53 -0.56
CA TYR A 99 2.00 -1.22 -1.99
C TYR A 99 1.07 -2.15 -2.78
N VAL A 100 1.00 -3.44 -2.42
CA VAL A 100 0.13 -4.41 -3.10
C VAL A 100 -1.34 -4.07 -2.86
N LEU A 101 -1.67 -3.60 -1.66
CA LEU A 101 -3.03 -3.20 -1.33
C LEU A 101 -3.39 -1.86 -2.00
N ILE A 102 -2.43 -0.95 -2.12
CA ILE A 102 -2.59 0.29 -2.89
C ILE A 102 -2.87 -0.01 -4.37
N GLU A 103 -2.16 -0.98 -4.95
CA GLU A 103 -2.42 -1.44 -6.32
C GLU A 103 -3.84 -2.02 -6.47
N ALA A 104 -4.30 -2.83 -5.51
CA ALA A 104 -5.67 -3.34 -5.52
C ALA A 104 -6.73 -2.22 -5.46
N LYS A 105 -6.52 -1.22 -4.61
CA LYS A 105 -7.40 -0.05 -4.48
C LYS A 105 -7.43 0.76 -5.79
N LEU A 106 -6.28 0.97 -6.42
CA LEU A 106 -6.18 1.61 -7.73
C LEU A 106 -6.94 0.82 -8.79
N ASN A 107 -6.86 -0.52 -8.76
CA ASN A 107 -7.62 -1.36 -9.67
C ASN A 107 -9.14 -1.16 -9.52
N VAL A 108 -9.65 -1.09 -8.28
CA VAL A 108 -11.05 -0.77 -8.01
C VAL A 108 -11.42 0.62 -8.58
N ILE A 109 -10.64 1.65 -8.27
CA ILE A 109 -10.88 3.01 -8.77
C ILE A 109 -10.93 3.02 -10.31
N TRP A 110 -9.97 2.38 -10.98
CA TRP A 110 -9.94 2.32 -12.43
C TRP A 110 -11.11 1.55 -13.03
N ARG A 111 -11.53 0.44 -12.41
CA ARG A 111 -12.70 -0.31 -12.90
C ARG A 111 -13.97 0.50 -12.74
N MET A 112 -14.17 1.12 -11.58
CA MET A 112 -15.38 1.91 -11.30
C MET A 112 -15.46 3.22 -12.09
N THR A 113 -14.34 3.79 -12.51
CA THR A 113 -14.31 5.00 -13.36
C THR A 113 -14.50 4.71 -14.85
N ARG A 114 -14.37 3.45 -15.27
CA ARG A 114 -14.56 3.04 -16.68
C ARG A 114 -16.00 2.75 -17.05
N PHE A 115 -16.85 2.47 -16.08
CA PHE A 115 -18.28 2.19 -16.26
C PHE A 115 -19.12 3.32 -15.68
N ASP A 116 -20.40 3.39 -16.05
CA ASP A 116 -21.29 4.43 -15.54
C ASP A 116 -21.50 4.28 -14.03
N HIS A 117 -21.43 5.41 -13.32
CA HIS A 117 -21.58 5.47 -11.87
C HIS A 117 -22.93 4.93 -11.36
N GLU A 118 -23.93 4.84 -12.24
CA GLU A 118 -25.26 4.30 -11.95
C GLU A 118 -25.26 2.78 -11.72
N GLU A 119 -24.20 2.07 -12.12
CA GLU A 119 -24.04 0.62 -11.88
C GLU A 119 -23.62 0.28 -10.44
N TYR A 120 -23.23 1.28 -9.65
CA TYR A 120 -22.69 1.08 -8.30
C TYR A 120 -23.60 1.64 -7.21
N THR A 121 -23.66 0.91 -6.11
CA THR A 121 -24.37 1.33 -4.90
C THR A 121 -23.66 2.50 -4.21
N PRO A 122 -24.39 3.29 -3.40
CA PRO A 122 -23.77 4.36 -2.60
C PRO A 122 -22.65 3.87 -1.68
N GLU A 123 -22.74 2.63 -1.18
CA GLU A 123 -21.71 2.03 -0.34
C GLU A 123 -20.41 1.75 -1.13
N GLU A 124 -20.52 1.16 -2.32
CA GLU A 124 -19.37 0.92 -3.20
C GLU A 124 -18.70 2.22 -3.62
N MET A 125 -19.50 3.25 -3.93
CA MET A 125 -19.00 4.59 -4.23
C MET A 125 -18.26 5.21 -3.04
N GLY A 126 -18.80 5.05 -1.82
CA GLY A 126 -18.13 5.49 -0.60
C GLY A 126 -16.80 4.77 -0.35
N HIS A 127 -16.69 3.48 -0.70
CA HIS A 127 -15.42 2.77 -0.65
C HIS A 127 -14.40 3.31 -1.66
N MET A 128 -14.83 3.58 -2.89
CA MET A 128 -13.98 4.16 -3.92
C MET A 128 -13.43 5.53 -3.48
N ASP A 129 -14.26 6.41 -2.94
CA ASP A 129 -13.82 7.74 -2.49
C ASP A 129 -12.81 7.64 -1.34
N ARG A 130 -13.05 6.76 -0.37
CA ARG A 130 -12.06 6.47 0.69
C ARG A 130 -10.73 5.98 0.09
N TYR A 131 -10.76 5.10 -0.91
CA TYR A 131 -9.54 4.62 -1.55
C TYR A 131 -8.79 5.74 -2.27
N ARG A 132 -9.49 6.67 -2.92
CA ARG A 132 -8.87 7.85 -3.55
C ARG A 132 -8.16 8.71 -2.51
N GLU A 133 -8.81 9.00 -1.39
CA GLU A 133 -8.25 9.78 -0.29
C GLU A 133 -6.98 9.13 0.26
N GLU A 134 -7.01 7.81 0.51
CA GLU A 134 -5.85 7.06 1.00
C GLU A 134 -4.67 7.11 0.04
N VAL A 135 -4.91 6.94 -1.27
CA VAL A 135 -3.85 7.01 -2.28
C VAL A 135 -3.29 8.42 -2.39
N LEU A 136 -4.14 9.45 -2.38
CA LEU A 136 -3.71 10.85 -2.41
C LEU A 136 -2.87 11.20 -1.18
N ALA A 137 -3.24 10.71 0.01
CA ALA A 137 -2.46 10.89 1.22
C ALA A 137 -1.06 10.25 1.12
N ILE A 138 -0.94 9.09 0.47
CA ILE A 138 0.35 8.45 0.18
C ILE A 138 1.16 9.29 -0.80
N LEU A 139 0.57 9.73 -1.91
CA LEU A 139 1.26 10.58 -2.88
C LEU A 139 1.77 11.88 -2.26
N HIS A 140 0.98 12.49 -1.39
CA HIS A 140 1.38 13.66 -0.62
C HIS A 140 2.59 13.35 0.27
N LYS A 141 2.54 12.25 1.04
CA LYS A 141 3.68 11.81 1.87
C LYS A 141 4.92 11.49 1.04
N LEU A 142 4.78 10.91 -0.16
CA LEU A 142 5.91 10.67 -1.06
C LEU A 142 6.48 11.96 -1.66
N GLY A 143 5.81 13.09 -1.50
CA GLY A 143 6.18 14.34 -2.17
C GLY A 143 6.03 14.25 -3.70
N ALA A 144 5.07 13.44 -4.18
CA ALA A 144 4.94 13.09 -5.61
C ALA A 144 4.53 14.25 -6.54
N GLY A 145 4.35 15.47 -6.01
CA GLY A 145 4.01 16.66 -6.78
C GLY A 145 2.78 16.47 -7.67
N GLU A 146 2.77 17.12 -8.83
CA GLU A 146 1.79 16.86 -9.88
C GLU A 146 2.24 15.66 -10.71
N CYS A 147 1.48 14.57 -10.67
CA CYS A 147 1.79 13.35 -11.39
C CYS A 147 0.55 12.78 -12.09
N THR A 148 0.75 11.94 -13.10
CA THR A 148 -0.33 11.32 -13.87
C THR A 148 -1.30 10.56 -12.98
N LEU A 149 -0.79 9.84 -11.97
CA LEU A 149 -1.63 9.09 -11.05
C LEU A 149 -2.56 10.01 -10.24
N LYS A 150 -2.04 11.14 -9.75
CA LYS A 150 -2.84 12.14 -9.03
C LYS A 150 -3.96 12.66 -9.92
N LYS A 151 -3.64 13.04 -11.16
CA LYS A 151 -4.61 13.56 -12.13
C LYS A 151 -5.69 12.54 -12.53
N LEU A 152 -5.33 11.27 -12.66
CA LEU A 152 -6.27 10.18 -12.89
C LEU A 152 -7.24 10.01 -11.70
N ILE A 153 -6.72 10.09 -10.48
CA ILE A 153 -7.52 9.95 -9.26
C ILE A 153 -8.47 11.14 -9.05
N THR A 154 -8.02 12.36 -9.36
CA THR A 154 -8.82 13.59 -9.24
C THR A 154 -9.77 13.83 -10.41
N GLY A 155 -9.73 12.99 -11.46
CA GLY A 155 -10.57 13.14 -12.64
C GLY A 155 -10.15 14.27 -13.58
N GLU A 156 -8.91 14.77 -13.45
CA GLU A 156 -8.33 15.80 -14.32
C GLU A 156 -7.88 15.23 -15.69
N ILE A 157 -7.79 13.91 -15.80
CA ILE A 157 -7.55 13.19 -17.05
C ILE A 157 -8.56 12.04 -17.12
N GLN A 158 -9.35 11.99 -18.20
CA GLN A 158 -10.27 10.91 -18.56
C GLN A 158 -9.87 10.30 -19.90
#